data_AF-I0AFS7-F1
#
_entry.id   AF-I0AFS7-F1
#
_cell.length_a   1.000
_cell.length_b   1.000
_cell.length_c   1.000
_cell.angle_alpha   90.00
_cell.angle_beta   90.00
_cell.angle_gamma   90.00
#
_symmetry.space_group_name_H-M   'P 1'
#
loop_
_entity.id
_entity.type
_entity.pdbx_description
1 polymer ?
#
loop_
_entity_poly.entity_id
_entity_poly.type
_entity_poly.pdbx_seq_one_letter_code
_entity_poly.pdbx_strand_id
1 'polypeptide(L)'
;MKLNKYTVLTILLLAFFVQLIIITYNYVTGYIEVPNIGNYLTRLAIGTSFSFVFALVLVYLDLQIINRLDKIFPLPKKLLPRIPAEFLFAVFAAIVIGSSITILANSLMPYPDGLTKNIINNSLITSVLNIIIITRLLKNSDFYF
;
A
#
# COMPACT_ATOMS: atom_id res chain seq x y z
N MET A 1 7.76 12.51 12.45
CA MET A 1 7.15 11.22 12.86
C MET A 1 8.05 10.05 12.46
N LYS A 2 8.16 8.98 13.26
CA LYS A 2 9.06 7.82 13.02
C LYS A 2 8.27 6.52 12.92
N LEU A 3 8.80 5.55 12.18
CA LEU A 3 8.27 4.18 12.13
C LEU A 3 8.40 3.51 13.51
N ASN A 4 7.28 3.05 14.06
CA ASN A 4 7.21 2.36 15.35
C ASN A 4 6.91 0.86 15.13
N LYS A 5 7.27 -0.01 16.09
CA LYS A 5 6.96 -1.44 16.08
C LYS A 5 5.48 -1.74 15.82
N TYR A 6 4.58 -0.91 16.37
CA TYR A 6 3.14 -1.05 16.15
C TYR A 6 2.72 -0.72 14.71
N THR A 7 3.36 0.27 14.09
CA THR A 7 3.15 0.60 12.68
C THR A 7 3.62 -0.55 11.79
N VAL A 8 4.82 -1.09 12.05
CA VAL A 8 5.35 -2.25 11.31
C VAL A 8 4.42 -3.45 11.43
N LEU A 9 3.99 -3.79 12.65
CA LEU A 9 3.05 -4.88 12.89
C LEU A 9 1.71 -4.66 12.17
N THR A 10 1.20 -3.43 12.19
CA THR A 10 -0.04 -3.08 11.48
C THR A 10 0.10 -3.29 9.97
N ILE A 11 1.23 -2.87 9.39
CA ILE A 11 1.52 -3.06 7.96
C ILE A 11 1.61 -4.55 7.63
N LEU A 12 2.25 -5.36 8.47
CA LEU A 12 2.34 -6.81 8.26
C LEU A 12 0.95 -7.48 8.28
N LEU A 13 0.13 -7.16 9.29
CA LEU A 13 -1.21 -7.71 9.41
C LEU A 13 -2.09 -7.28 8.22
N LEU A 14 -2.04 -6.00 7.83
CA LEU A 14 -2.77 -5.53 6.66
C LEU A 14 -2.32 -6.22 5.38
N ALA A 15 -1.00 -6.36 5.16
CA ALA A 15 -0.48 -7.08 4.01
C ALA A 15 -0.98 -8.53 3.96
N PHE A 16 -0.97 -9.22 5.10
CA PHE A 16 -1.49 -10.58 5.21
C PHE A 16 -2.99 -10.66 4.89
N PHE A 17 -3.81 -9.81 5.50
CA PHE A 17 -5.26 -9.82 5.29
C PHE A 17 -5.64 -9.45 3.85
N VAL A 18 -5.00 -8.43 3.27
CA VAL A 18 -5.24 -8.03 1.88
C VAL A 18 -4.88 -9.17 0.93
N GLN A 19 -3.74 -9.82 1.14
CA GLN A 19 -3.32 -10.96 0.30
C GLN A 19 -4.23 -12.17 0.46
N LEU A 20 -4.70 -12.44 1.68
CA LEU A 20 -5.71 -13.47 1.94
C LEU A 20 -6.98 -13.20 1.12
N ILE A 21 -7.48 -11.96 1.13
CA ILE A 21 -8.68 -11.57 0.37
C ILE A 21 -8.44 -11.69 -1.14
N ILE A 22 -7.32 -11.15 -1.65
CA ILE A 22 -7.00 -11.18 -3.09
C ILE A 22 -6.89 -12.61 -3.60
N ILE A 23 -6.13 -13.46 -2.92
CA ILE A 23 -5.90 -14.85 -3.37
C ILE A 23 -7.20 -15.65 -3.29
N THR A 24 -7.99 -15.46 -2.23
CA THR A 24 -9.29 -16.12 -2.09
C THR A 24 -10.26 -15.67 -3.17
N TYR A 25 -10.35 -14.37 -3.45
CA TYR A 25 -11.18 -13.83 -4.52
C TYR A 25 -10.78 -14.41 -5.87
N ASN A 26 -9.48 -14.42 -6.18
CA ASN A 26 -8.97 -14.96 -7.45
C ASN A 26 -9.18 -16.47 -7.58
N TYR A 27 -9.12 -17.21 -6.47
CA TYR A 27 -9.45 -18.64 -6.44
C TYR A 27 -10.94 -18.89 -6.70
N VAL A 28 -11.82 -18.18 -5.98
CA VAL A 28 -13.29 -18.37 -6.09
C VAL A 28 -13.81 -17.94 -7.47
N THR A 29 -13.24 -16.89 -8.06
CA THR A 29 -13.63 -16.41 -9.41
C THR A 29 -13.03 -17.24 -10.54
N GLY A 30 -12.12 -18.17 -10.24
CA GLY A 30 -11.40 -18.95 -11.26
C GLY A 30 -10.36 -18.13 -12.04
N TYR A 31 -10.02 -16.92 -11.58
CA TYR A 31 -8.99 -16.09 -12.21
C TYR A 31 -7.58 -16.69 -12.07
N ILE A 32 -7.33 -17.44 -10.99
CA ILE A 32 -6.08 -18.17 -10.77
C ILE A 32 -6.40 -19.62 -10.43
N GLU A 33 -5.77 -20.55 -11.15
CA GLU A 33 -5.77 -21.95 -10.76
C GLU A 33 -4.87 -22.16 -9.53
N VAL A 34 -5.48 -22.61 -8.44
CA VAL A 34 -4.78 -22.98 -7.21
C VAL A 34 -5.02 -24.47 -6.98
N PRO A 35 -4.19 -25.35 -7.56
CA PRO A 35 -4.52 -26.77 -7.67
C PRO A 35 -4.46 -27.52 -6.33
N ASN A 36 -3.78 -26.96 -5.32
CA ASN A 36 -3.72 -27.53 -3.98
C ASN A 36 -3.46 -26.46 -2.92
N ILE A 37 -3.66 -26.83 -1.65
CA ILE A 37 -3.44 -25.95 -0.49
C ILE A 37 -1.99 -25.46 -0.40
N GLY A 38 -1.02 -26.27 -0.84
CA GLY A 38 0.39 -25.88 -0.86
C GLY A 38 0.62 -24.63 -1.71
N ASN A 39 0.11 -24.62 -2.94
CA ASN A 39 0.18 -23.47 -3.83
C ASN A 39 -0.54 -22.24 -3.27
N TYR A 40 -1.67 -22.43 -2.59
CA TYR A 40 -2.36 -21.33 -1.90
C TYR A 40 -1.46 -20.68 -0.84
N LEU A 41 -0.86 -21.50 0.03
CA LEU A 41 0.02 -21.03 1.11
C LEU A 41 1.30 -20.39 0.57
N THR A 42 1.91 -20.95 -0.47
CA THR A 42 3.08 -20.36 -1.14
C THR A 42 2.76 -18.99 -1.74
N ARG A 43 1.62 -18.86 -2.44
CA ARG A 43 1.16 -17.57 -2.98
C ARG A 43 0.90 -16.56 -1.87
N LEU A 44 0.29 -16.99 -0.76
CA LEU A 44 0.02 -16.13 0.39
C LEU A 44 1.31 -15.65 1.06
N ALA A 45 2.28 -16.54 1.26
CA ALA A 45 3.57 -16.21 1.86
C ALA A 45 4.37 -15.23 0.99
N ILE A 46 4.48 -15.51 -0.31
CA ILE A 46 5.19 -14.65 -1.26
C ILE A 46 4.48 -13.30 -1.39
N GLY A 47 3.16 -13.31 -1.63
CA GLY A 47 2.35 -12.09 -1.77
C GLY A 47 2.43 -11.21 -0.53
N THR A 48 2.31 -11.80 0.66
CA THR A 48 2.42 -11.06 1.94
C THR A 48 3.81 -10.47 2.11
N SER A 49 4.87 -11.22 1.81
CA SER A 49 6.25 -10.76 1.96
C SER A 49 6.54 -9.56 1.06
N PHE A 50 6.18 -9.65 -0.22
CA PHE A 50 6.35 -8.54 -1.16
C PHE A 50 5.49 -7.34 -0.75
N SER A 51 4.19 -7.53 -0.50
CA SER A 51 3.31 -6.44 -0.08
C SER A 51 3.79 -5.76 1.21
N PHE A 52 4.31 -6.52 2.17
CA PHE A 52 4.85 -5.97 3.41
C PHE A 52 6.06 -5.07 3.18
N VAL A 53 7.07 -5.54 2.44
CA VAL A 53 8.28 -4.77 2.13
C VAL A 53 7.93 -3.47 1.40
N PHE A 54 7.05 -3.55 0.42
CA PHE A 54 6.67 -2.36 -0.34
C PHE A 54 5.78 -1.40 0.43
N ALA A 55 4.87 -1.91 1.27
CA ALA A 55 4.09 -1.07 2.15
C ALA A 55 4.98 -0.35 3.19
N LEU A 56 6.07 -0.95 3.67
CA LEU A 56 7.05 -0.25 4.50
C LEU A 56 7.72 0.91 3.75
N VAL A 57 8.11 0.70 2.49
CA VAL A 57 8.70 1.75 1.65
C VAL A 57 7.69 2.88 1.42
N LEU A 58 6.45 2.54 1.08
CA LEU A 58 5.38 3.50 0.85
C LEU A 58 5.12 4.35 2.10
N VAL A 59 4.89 3.71 3.25
CA VAL A 59 4.67 4.42 4.52
C VAL A 59 5.87 5.27 4.90
N TYR A 60 7.09 4.80 4.68
CA TYR A 60 8.28 5.61 4.92
C TYR A 60 8.28 6.88 4.06
N LEU A 61 7.94 6.77 2.76
CA LEU A 61 7.83 7.92 1.87
C LEU A 61 6.72 8.88 2.31
N ASP A 62 5.55 8.38 2.71
CA ASP A 62 4.46 9.22 3.20
C ASP A 62 4.86 9.98 4.46
N LEU A 63 5.56 9.32 5.40
CA LEU A 63 6.06 10.00 6.60
C LEU A 63 7.04 11.13 6.23
N GLN A 64 7.88 10.94 5.21
CA GLN A 64 8.77 12.01 4.73
C GLN A 64 7.99 13.17 4.10
N ILE A 65 6.96 12.87 3.31
CA ILE A 65 6.06 13.87 2.72
C ILE A 65 5.36 14.66 3.82
N ILE A 66 4.75 13.97 4.80
CA ILE A 66 4.06 14.57 5.95
C ILE A 66 5.03 15.46 6.74
N ASN A 67 6.21 14.97 7.10
CA ASN A 67 7.20 15.76 7.84
C ASN A 67 7.66 17.03 7.08
N ARG A 68 7.68 17.00 5.74
CA ARG A 68 8.00 18.18 4.91
C ARG A 68 6.83 19.14 4.87
N LEU A 69 5.61 18.63 4.69
CA LEU A 69 4.39 19.43 4.69
C LEU A 69 4.13 20.06 6.06
N ASP A 70 4.46 19.40 7.17
CA ASP A 70 4.41 19.97 8.52
C ASP A 70 5.23 21.26 8.65
N LYS A 71 6.37 21.35 7.96
CA LYS A 71 7.24 22.54 7.98
C LYS A 71 6.68 23.70 7.14
N ILE A 72 5.92 23.40 6.08
CA ILE A 72 5.38 24.39 5.13
C ILE A 72 3.97 24.84 5.56
N PHE A 73 3.17 23.87 5.99
CA PHE A 73 1.78 23.97 6.42
C PHE A 73 1.62 23.43 7.85
N PRO A 74 2.14 24.16 8.86
CA PRO A 74 2.01 23.74 10.25
C PRO A 74 0.53 23.68 10.67
N LEU A 75 0.15 22.55 11.26
CA LEU A 75 -1.16 22.36 11.87
C LEU A 75 -1.27 23.18 13.16
N PRO A 76 -2.48 23.65 13.54
CA PRO A 76 -3.76 23.51 12.83
C PRO A 76 -4.04 24.66 11.83
N LYS A 77 -3.15 25.66 11.74
CA LYS A 77 -3.44 26.93 11.04
C LYS A 77 -3.67 26.80 9.54
N LYS A 78 -3.18 25.74 8.90
CA LYS A 78 -3.26 25.52 7.43
C LYS A 78 -3.81 24.13 7.05
N LEU A 79 -4.85 23.66 7.73
CA LEU A 79 -5.54 22.39 7.43
C LEU A 79 -6.09 22.31 5.99
N LEU A 80 -6.86 23.33 5.58
CA LEU A 80 -7.53 23.38 4.28
C LEU A 80 -6.61 23.23 3.06
N PRO A 81 -5.47 23.95 2.94
CA PRO A 81 -4.56 23.75 1.81
C PRO A 81 -3.73 22.46 1.91
N ARG A 82 -3.64 21.85 3.10
CA ARG A 82 -2.81 20.67 3.35
C ARG A 82 -3.48 19.37 2.89
N ILE A 83 -4.77 19.20 3.17
CA ILE A 83 -5.53 18.00 2.77
C ILE A 83 -5.38 17.66 1.28
N PRO A 84 -5.62 18.60 0.32
CA PRO A 84 -5.48 18.27 -1.09
C PRO A 84 -4.02 17.99 -1.49
N ALA A 85 -3.04 18.65 -0.87
CA ALA A 85 -1.63 18.39 -1.14
C ALA A 85 -1.24 16.98 -0.67
N GLU A 86 -1.58 16.60 0.56
CA GLU A 86 -1.33 15.27 1.11
C GLU A 86 -2.00 14.18 0.28
N PHE A 87 -3.27 14.39 -0.11
CA PHE A 87 -3.99 13.46 -0.97
C PHE A 87 -3.30 13.25 -2.32
N LEU A 88 -2.90 14.32 -3.00
CA LEU A 88 -2.23 14.22 -4.30
C LEU A 88 -0.87 13.52 -4.19
N PHE A 89 -0.06 13.86 -3.18
CA PHE A 89 1.22 13.20 -2.97
C PHE A 89 1.06 11.73 -2.59
N ALA A 90 0.06 11.40 -1.77
CA ALA A 90 -0.27 10.03 -1.37
C ALA A 90 -0.63 9.16 -2.57
N VAL A 91 -1.52 9.64 -3.42
CA VAL A 91 -1.97 8.94 -4.63
C VAL A 91 -0.80 8.80 -5.60
N PHE A 92 -0.02 9.86 -5.80
CA PHE A 92 1.14 9.82 -6.69
C PHE A 92 2.19 8.80 -6.22
N ALA A 93 2.55 8.82 -4.92
CA ALA A 93 3.48 7.86 -4.34
C ALA A 93 2.97 6.42 -4.50
N ALA A 94 1.68 6.20 -4.25
CA ALA A 94 1.06 4.88 -4.39
C ALA A 94 1.01 4.39 -5.84
N ILE A 95 0.77 5.26 -6.82
CA ILE A 95 0.83 4.91 -8.25
C ILE A 95 2.25 4.50 -8.64
N VAL A 96 3.26 5.29 -8.25
CA VAL A 96 4.67 5.00 -8.55
C VAL A 96 5.09 3.66 -7.94
N ILE A 97 4.79 3.45 -6.66
CA ILE A 97 5.13 2.21 -5.95
C ILE A 97 4.34 1.03 -6.53
N GLY A 98 3.01 1.13 -6.68
CA GLY A 98 2.17 0.07 -7.22
C GLY A 98 2.55 -0.34 -8.65
N SER A 99 2.87 0.63 -9.50
CA SER A 99 3.37 0.38 -10.85
C SER A 99 4.72 -0.33 -10.83
N SER A 100 5.66 0.15 -10.00
CA SER A 100 7.00 -0.43 -9.89
C SER A 100 6.95 -1.89 -9.43
N ILE A 101 6.11 -2.19 -8.43
CA ILE A 101 5.88 -3.56 -7.95
C ILE A 101 5.35 -4.43 -9.06
N THR A 102 4.37 -3.93 -9.81
CA THR A 102 3.72 -4.72 -10.85
C THR A 102 4.69 -5.04 -11.98
N ILE A 103 5.55 -4.09 -12.36
CA ILE A 103 6.60 -4.31 -13.36
C ILE A 103 7.61 -5.35 -12.88
N LEU A 104 8.07 -5.26 -11.62
CA LEU A 104 8.98 -6.22 -11.01
C LEU A 104 8.36 -7.61 -10.85
N ALA A 105 7.10 -7.69 -10.45
CA ALA A 105 6.38 -8.95 -10.33
C ALA A 105 6.20 -9.60 -11.71
N ASN A 106 5.85 -8.81 -12.74
CA ASN A 106 5.69 -9.29 -14.11
C ASN A 106 6.99 -9.80 -14.73
N SER A 107 8.15 -9.25 -14.35
CA SER A 107 9.44 -9.74 -14.86
C SER A 107 9.83 -11.10 -14.27
N LEU A 108 9.33 -11.43 -13.07
CA LEU A 108 9.53 -12.74 -12.43
C LEU A 108 8.46 -13.75 -12.85
N MET A 109 7.20 -13.32 -12.87
CA MET A 109 6.02 -14.12 -13.20
C MET A 109 5.08 -13.27 -14.08
N PRO A 110 5.15 -13.43 -15.42
CA PRO A 110 4.34 -12.65 -16.34
C PRO A 110 2.85 -12.80 -16.08
N TYR A 111 2.12 -11.67 -16.12
CA TYR A 111 0.68 -11.67 -15.95
C TYR A 111 -0.02 -12.11 -17.25
N PRO A 112 -0.91 -13.13 -17.20
CA PRO A 112 -1.62 -13.63 -18.38
C PRO A 112 -2.57 -12.58 -18.99
N ASP A 113 -3.20 -11.76 -18.17
CA ASP A 113 -4.11 -10.69 -18.57
C ASP A 113 -3.42 -9.41 -19.12
N GLY A 114 -2.09 -9.43 -19.24
CA GLY A 114 -1.29 -8.31 -19.73
C GLY A 114 -0.86 -7.32 -18.66
N LEU A 115 0.30 -6.69 -18.89
CA LEU A 115 0.97 -5.82 -17.91
C LEU A 115 0.15 -4.57 -17.56
N THR A 116 -0.42 -3.89 -18.56
CA THR A 116 -1.11 -2.60 -18.38
C THR A 116 -2.33 -2.71 -17.46
N LYS A 117 -3.17 -3.74 -17.66
CA LYS A 117 -4.36 -3.98 -16.82
C LYS A 117 -3.97 -4.19 -15.36
N ASN A 118 -2.91 -4.96 -15.11
CA ASN A 118 -2.42 -5.21 -13.76
C ASN A 118 -1.77 -3.97 -13.14
N ILE A 119 -1.05 -3.14 -13.91
CA ILE A 119 -0.49 -1.88 -13.41
C ILE A 119 -1.62 -0.96 -12.92
N ILE A 120 -2.67 -0.80 -13.71
CA ILE A 120 -3.82 0.06 -13.34
C ILE A 120 -4.48 -0.47 -12.07
N ASN A 121 -4.84 -1.76 -12.04
CA ASN A 121 -5.53 -2.37 -10.90
C ASN A 121 -4.70 -2.29 -9.62
N ASN A 122 -3.43 -2.69 -9.67
CA ASN A 122 -2.55 -2.69 -8.50
C ASN A 122 -2.24 -1.27 -8.01
N SER A 123 -2.08 -0.30 -8.92
CA SER A 123 -1.86 1.10 -8.55
C SER A 123 -3.09 1.70 -7.87
N LEU A 124 -4.30 1.37 -8.33
CA LEU A 124 -5.55 1.80 -7.69
C LEU A 124 -5.70 1.18 -6.30
N ILE A 125 -5.49 -0.14 -6.16
CA ILE A 125 -5.54 -0.83 -4.86
C ILE A 125 -4.52 -0.20 -3.90
N THR A 126 -3.29 0.01 -4.36
CA THR A 126 -2.23 0.63 -3.56
C THR A 126 -2.61 2.05 -3.14
N SER A 127 -3.23 2.83 -4.03
CA SER A 127 -3.67 4.21 -3.75
C SER A 127 -4.75 4.25 -2.67
N VAL A 128 -5.77 3.40 -2.78
CA VAL A 128 -6.84 3.30 -1.78
C VAL A 128 -6.28 2.92 -0.41
N LEU A 129 -5.41 1.91 -0.37
CA LEU A 129 -4.73 1.49 0.87
C LEU A 129 -3.87 2.62 1.44
N ASN A 130 -3.17 3.37 0.58
CA ASN A 130 -2.29 4.45 1.04
C ASN A 130 -3.07 5.59 1.70
N ILE A 131 -4.20 5.98 1.11
CA ILE A 131 -5.09 7.00 1.66
C ILE A 131 -5.59 6.58 3.06
N ILE A 132 -5.97 5.31 3.24
CA ILE A 132 -6.41 4.78 4.54
C ILE A 132 -5.28 4.88 5.57
N ILE A 133 -4.05 4.51 5.19
CA ILE A 133 -2.89 4.54 6.07
C ILE A 133 -2.57 5.98 6.50
N ILE A 134 -2.48 6.91 5.55
CA ILE A 134 -2.17 8.32 5.83
C ILE A 134 -3.21 8.95 6.74
N THR A 135 -4.50 8.68 6.49
CA THR A 135 -5.58 9.16 7.37
C THR A 135 -5.39 8.67 8.81
N ARG A 136 -4.97 7.42 9.00
CA ARG A 136 -4.68 6.89 10.34
C ARG A 136 -3.44 7.50 10.97
N LEU A 137 -2.40 7.75 10.18
CA LEU A 137 -1.16 8.39 10.62
C LEU A 137 -1.41 9.84 11.09
N LEU A 138 -2.21 10.60 10.35
CA LEU A 138 -2.63 11.96 10.70
C LEU A 138 -3.41 12.00 12.02
N LYS A 139 -4.35 11.07 12.23
CA LYS A 139 -5.08 10.99 13.52
C LYS A 139 -4.14 10.76 14.72
N ASN A 140 -2.98 10.14 14.52
CA ASN A 140 -1.99 9.97 15.59
C ASN A 140 -1.10 11.21 15.80
N SER A 141 -1.00 12.13 14.85
CA SER A 141 -0.32 13.42 15.07
C SER A 141 -1.15 14.40 15.91
N ASP A 142 -2.47 14.20 16.00
CA ASP A 142 -3.37 15.06 16.79
C ASP A 142 -3.34 14.77 18.31
N PHE A 143 -2.60 13.77 18.79
CA PHE A 143 -2.51 13.41 20.22
C PHE A 143 -1.49 14.23 21.02
N TYR A 144 -1.02 15.37 20.49
CA TYR A 144 -0.14 16.33 21.17
C TYR A 144 -0.83 17.68 21.47
N PHE A 145 -2.15 17.68 21.63
CA PHE A 145 -2.91 18.77 22.25
C PHE A 145 -3.77 18.25 23.38
#